data_AF-D3DI51-F1
#
_entry.id   AF-D3DI51-F1
#
_cell.length_a   1.000
_cell.length_b   1.000
_cell.length_c   1.000
_cell.angle_alpha   90.00
_cell.angle_beta   90.00
_cell.angle_gamma   90.00
#
_symmetry.space_group_name_H-M   'P 1'
#
loop_
_entity.id
_entity.type
_entity.pdbx_description
1 polymer ?
#
loop_
_entity_poly.entity_id
_entity_poly.type
_entity_poly.pdbx_seq_one_letter_code
_entity_poly.pdbx_strand_id
1 'polypeptide(L)'
;MSKEFEIGLSLIRKVMPELEALLNAQDKLSARKMVNALFHPITASAYQIRVGSGPRKDELLKVLTPLVSQMRELSDLEALKESVRKLLEVLKDIEEELSATQEQKNV
;
A
#
# COMPACT_ATOMS: atom_id res chain seq x y z
N MET A 1 -15.56 4.01 8.26
CA MET A 1 -14.48 4.71 7.53
C MET A 1 -15.11 5.54 6.42
N SER A 2 -14.37 6.48 5.82
CA SER A 2 -14.88 7.28 4.72
C SER A 2 -14.75 6.54 3.38
N LYS A 3 -15.57 6.94 2.40
CA LYS A 3 -15.57 6.35 1.06
C LYS A 3 -14.23 6.49 0.35
N GLU A 4 -13.56 7.63 0.52
CA GLU A 4 -12.23 7.90 -0.05
C GLU A 4 -11.21 6.92 0.54
N PHE A 5 -11.27 6.68 1.85
CA PHE A 5 -10.39 5.70 2.50
C PHE A 5 -10.61 4.29 1.95
N GLU A 6 -11.86 3.87 1.77
CA GLU A 6 -12.21 2.58 1.16
C GLU A 6 -11.71 2.44 -0.28
N ILE A 7 -11.87 3.49 -1.09
CA ILE A 7 -11.35 3.52 -2.46
C ILE A 7 -9.83 3.37 -2.44
N GLY A 8 -9.16 4.09 -1.54
CA GLY A 8 -7.70 4.00 -1.36
C GLY A 8 -7.25 2.59 -1.04
N LEU A 9 -7.88 1.93 -0.06
CA LEU A 9 -7.58 0.52 0.26
C LEU A 9 -7.87 -0.41 -0.91
N SER A 10 -9.00 -0.23 -1.60
CA SER A 10 -9.36 -1.05 -2.77
C SER A 10 -8.31 -0.95 -3.88
N LEU A 11 -7.77 0.24 -4.14
CA LEU A 11 -6.70 0.43 -5.12
C LEU A 11 -5.42 -0.33 -4.76
N ILE A 12 -5.03 -0.34 -3.48
CA ILE A 12 -3.86 -1.10 -3.03
C ILE A 12 -4.11 -2.60 -3.16
N ARG A 13 -5.29 -3.08 -2.75
CA ARG A 13 -5.66 -4.49 -2.83
C ARG A 13 -5.64 -5.03 -4.26
N LYS A 14 -6.06 -4.21 -5.23
CA LYS A 14 -6.04 -4.60 -6.65
C LYS A 14 -4.64 -4.87 -7.19
N VAL A 15 -3.61 -4.30 -6.58
CA VAL A 15 -2.21 -4.43 -7.02
C VAL A 15 -1.35 -5.21 -6.01
N MET A 16 -1.99 -5.93 -5.10
CA MET A 16 -1.31 -6.74 -4.09
C MET A 16 -0.39 -7.82 -4.72
N PRO A 17 -0.81 -8.55 -5.77
CA PRO A 17 0.06 -9.53 -6.42
C PRO A 17 1.34 -8.91 -6.97
N GLU A 18 1.25 -7.71 -7.54
CA GLU A 18 2.41 -6.98 -8.08
C GLU A 18 3.32 -6.45 -6.97
N LEU A 19 2.77 -6.04 -5.82
CA LEU A 19 3.55 -5.67 -4.63
C LEU A 19 4.33 -6.87 -4.10
N GLU A 20 3.69 -8.03 -3.98
CA GLU A 20 4.33 -9.28 -3.54
C GLU A 20 5.40 -9.75 -4.56
N ALA A 21 5.12 -9.64 -5.85
CA ALA A 21 6.08 -9.95 -6.90
C ALA A 21 7.31 -9.03 -6.83
N LEU A 22 7.13 -7.74 -6.51
CA LEU A 22 8.22 -6.77 -6.39
C LEU A 22 9.20 -7.13 -5.26
N LEU A 23 8.73 -7.76 -4.19
CA LEU A 23 9.62 -8.26 -3.13
C LEU A 23 10.63 -9.31 -3.64
N ASN A 24 10.24 -10.06 -4.67
CA ASN A 24 11.05 -11.13 -5.27
C ASN A 24 11.89 -10.65 -6.48
N ALA A 25 11.80 -9.38 -6.86
CA ALA A 25 12.57 -8.83 -7.98
C ALA A 25 14.08 -8.90 -7.69
N GLN A 26 14.83 -9.52 -8.60
CA GLN A 26 16.28 -9.72 -8.46
C GLN A 26 17.10 -8.55 -8.99
N ASP A 27 16.51 -7.74 -9.88
CA ASP A 27 17.21 -6.68 -10.59
C ASP A 27 16.32 -5.46 -10.86
N LYS A 28 16.94 -4.34 -11.22
CA LYS A 28 16.22 -3.07 -11.47
C LYS A 28 15.34 -3.11 -12.73
N LEU A 29 15.68 -3.92 -13.74
CA LEU A 29 14.90 -4.01 -14.97
C LEU A 29 13.58 -4.75 -14.72
N SER A 30 13.62 -5.87 -14.00
CA SER A 30 12.42 -6.60 -13.57
C SER A 30 11.56 -5.77 -12.63
N ALA A 31 12.17 -5.13 -11.63
CA ALA A 31 11.49 -4.22 -10.71
C ALA A 31 10.79 -3.06 -11.45
N ARG A 32 11.43 -2.47 -12.47
CA ARG A 32 10.87 -1.34 -13.23
C ARG A 32 9.55 -1.69 -13.92
N LYS A 33 9.44 -2.90 -14.48
CA LYS A 33 8.19 -3.36 -15.11
C LYS A 33 7.04 -3.42 -14.10
N MET A 34 7.30 -3.94 -12.89
CA MET A 34 6.32 -4.02 -11.82
C MET A 34 5.96 -2.63 -11.30
N VAL A 35 6.96 -1.77 -11.07
CA VAL A 35 6.75 -0.39 -10.63
C VAL A 35 5.87 0.40 -11.59
N ASN A 36 6.00 0.21 -12.90
CA ASN A 36 5.13 0.88 -13.87
C ASN A 36 3.64 0.51 -13.70
N ALA A 37 3.34 -0.73 -13.30
CA ALA A 37 1.97 -1.17 -13.01
C ALA A 37 1.49 -0.65 -11.64
N LEU A 38 2.39 -0.53 -10.67
CA LEU A 38 2.11 -0.12 -9.30
C LEU A 38 1.95 1.40 -9.12
N PHE A 39 2.74 2.19 -9.84
CA PHE A 39 2.95 3.59 -9.54
C PHE A 39 1.65 4.41 -9.50
N HIS A 40 0.80 4.25 -10.53
CA HIS A 40 -0.46 4.99 -10.59
C HIS A 40 -1.47 4.55 -9.52
N PRO A 41 -1.76 3.25 -9.33
CA PRO A 41 -2.63 2.77 -8.24
C PRO A 41 -2.17 3.18 -6.84
N ILE A 42 -0.88 3.06 -6.53
CA ILE A 42 -0.32 3.43 -5.22
C ILE A 42 -0.38 4.94 -5.00
N THR A 43 -0.05 5.74 -6.03
CA THR A 43 -0.16 7.19 -5.95
C THR A 43 -1.61 7.64 -5.74
N ALA A 44 -2.55 7.09 -6.52
CA ALA A 44 -3.96 7.39 -6.38
C ALA A 44 -4.49 6.98 -5.00
N SER A 45 -4.06 5.83 -4.49
CA SER A 45 -4.42 5.39 -3.13
C SER A 45 -3.93 6.38 -2.07
N ALA A 46 -2.67 6.81 -2.12
CA ALA A 46 -2.12 7.78 -1.19
C ALA A 46 -2.94 9.08 -1.15
N TYR A 47 -3.39 9.57 -2.31
CA TYR A 47 -4.26 10.75 -2.39
C TYR A 47 -5.62 10.52 -1.73
N GLN A 48 -6.27 9.39 -2.01
CA GLN A 48 -7.58 9.05 -1.46
C GLN A 48 -7.52 8.86 0.07
N ILE A 49 -6.50 8.15 0.56
CA ILE A 49 -6.28 7.94 2.01
C ILE A 49 -6.00 9.28 2.71
N ARG A 50 -5.23 10.18 2.08
CA ARG A 50 -4.91 11.50 2.65
C ARG A 50 -6.15 12.33 2.93
N VAL A 51 -7.13 12.33 2.03
CA VAL A 51 -8.38 13.09 2.19
C VAL A 51 -9.47 12.31 2.93
N GLY A 52 -9.38 10.99 2.98
CA GLY A 52 -10.30 10.13 3.69
C GLY A 52 -10.05 10.02 5.20
N SER A 53 -10.89 9.25 5.89
CA SER A 53 -10.75 8.93 7.31
C SER A 53 -10.94 7.43 7.55
N GLY A 54 -10.01 6.80 8.27
CA GLY A 54 -10.02 5.36 8.51
C GLY A 54 -8.97 4.93 9.53
N PRO A 55 -8.97 3.62 9.90
CA PRO A 55 -8.00 3.06 10.85
C PRO A 55 -6.58 3.26 10.35
N ARG A 56 -5.66 3.56 11.29
CA ARG A 56 -4.23 3.71 11.02
C ARG A 56 -3.87 4.60 9.83
N LYS A 57 -4.73 5.58 9.49
CA LYS A 57 -4.54 6.49 8.36
C LYS A 57 -3.13 7.10 8.33
N ASP A 58 -2.69 7.64 9.46
CA ASP A 58 -1.40 8.33 9.55
C ASP A 58 -0.23 7.36 9.37
N GLU A 59 -0.34 6.13 9.89
CA GLU A 59 0.65 5.08 9.70
C GLU A 59 0.72 4.65 8.23
N LEU A 60 -0.44 4.42 7.60
CA LEU A 60 -0.52 4.07 6.19
C LEU A 60 0.07 5.17 5.29
N LEU A 61 -0.18 6.44 5.59
CA LEU A 61 0.42 7.57 4.86
C LEU A 61 1.93 7.71 5.06
N LYS A 62 2.44 7.40 6.26
CA LYS A 62 3.88 7.38 6.55
C LYS A 62 4.62 6.34 5.70
N VAL A 63 3.95 5.27 5.28
CA VAL A 63 4.51 4.26 4.39
C VAL A 63 4.28 4.59 2.92
N LEU A 64 3.07 5.01 2.53
CA LEU A 64 2.73 5.29 1.13
C LEU A 64 3.51 6.47 0.55
N THR A 65 3.76 7.51 1.33
CA THR A 65 4.48 8.71 0.86
C THR A 65 5.90 8.40 0.37
N PRO A 66 6.78 7.78 1.19
CA PRO A 66 8.12 7.40 0.72
C PRO A 66 8.06 6.35 -0.39
N LEU A 67 7.10 5.42 -0.35
CA LEU A 67 6.95 4.40 -1.40
C LEU A 67 6.72 5.02 -2.78
N VAL A 68 5.88 6.05 -2.89
CA VAL A 68 5.66 6.78 -4.15
C VAL A 68 6.95 7.44 -4.66
N SER A 69 7.75 8.03 -3.77
CA SER A 69 9.05 8.64 -4.16
C SER A 69 10.03 7.59 -4.66
N GLN A 70 10.16 6.49 -3.92
CA GLN A 70 11.06 5.38 -4.26
C GLN A 70 10.68 4.72 -5.59
N MET A 71 9.38 4.54 -5.86
CA MET A 71 8.90 4.03 -7.15
C MET A 71 9.25 4.96 -8.31
N ARG A 72 9.14 6.28 -8.11
CA ARG A 72 9.48 7.28 -9.15
C ARG A 72 10.97 7.24 -9.50
N GLU A 73 11.82 7.18 -8.47
CA GLU A 73 13.28 7.29 -8.61
C GLU A 73 13.93 5.97 -9.00
N LEU A 74 13.45 4.85 -8.42
CA LEU A 74 14.00 3.50 -8.56
C LEU A 74 15.54 3.44 -8.39
N SER A 75 16.06 4.31 -7.52
CA SER A 75 17.49 4.46 -7.22
C SER A 75 17.98 3.33 -6.31
N ASP A 76 17.16 2.96 -5.32
CA ASP A 76 17.45 1.92 -4.33
C ASP A 76 16.31 0.88 -4.30
N LEU A 77 16.61 -0.33 -4.79
CA LEU A 77 15.64 -1.43 -4.85
C LEU A 77 15.36 -2.04 -3.48
N GLU A 78 16.35 -2.07 -2.58
CA GLU A 78 16.16 -2.66 -1.25
C GLU A 78 15.33 -1.74 -0.36
N ALA A 79 15.55 -0.43 -0.43
CA ALA A 79 14.69 0.55 0.25
C ALA A 79 13.23 0.50 -0.27
N LEU A 80 13.06 0.30 -1.57
CA LEU A 80 11.74 0.11 -2.17
C LEU A 80 11.05 -1.15 -1.64
N LYS A 81 11.74 -2.30 -1.66
CA LYS A 81 11.21 -3.57 -1.13
C LYS A 81 10.85 -3.47 0.35
N GLU A 82 11.68 -2.81 1.15
CA GLU A 82 11.43 -2.61 2.56
C GLU A 82 10.15 -1.79 2.82
N SER A 83 9.93 -0.75 2.02
CA SER A 83 8.71 0.05 2.12
C SER A 83 7.47 -0.72 1.65
N VAL A 84 7.63 -1.64 0.69
CA VAL A 84 6.56 -2.57 0.30
C VAL A 84 6.25 -3.57 1.43
N ARG A 85 7.25 -4.13 2.13
CA ARG A 85 7.01 -5.03 3.28
C ARG A 85 6.20 -4.32 4.36
N LYS A 86 6.63 -3.12 4.75
CA LYS A 86 5.91 -2.28 5.72
C LYS A 86 4.49 -1.98 5.29
N LEU A 87 4.26 -1.74 3.99
CA LEU A 87 2.91 -1.51 3.48
C LEU A 87 2.05 -2.76 3.68
N LEU A 88 2.54 -3.94 3.34
CA LEU A 88 1.81 -5.19 3.51
C LEU A 88 1.53 -5.50 4.99
N GLU A 89 2.47 -5.22 5.88
CA GLU A 89 2.27 -5.34 7.34
C GLU A 89 1.17 -4.41 7.85
N VAL A 90 1.23 -3.12 7.51
CA VAL A 90 0.20 -2.14 7.93
C VAL A 90 -1.18 -2.50 7.36
N LEU A 91 -1.25 -3.00 6.11
CA LEU A 91 -2.51 -3.46 5.52
C LEU A 91 -3.08 -4.65 6.27
N LYS A 92 -2.24 -5.61 6.65
CA LYS A 92 -2.66 -6.78 7.43
C LYS A 92 -3.22 -6.35 8.79
N ASP A 93 -2.53 -5.46 9.50
CA ASP A 93 -3.01 -4.91 10.78
C ASP A 93 -4.37 -4.21 10.62
N ILE A 94 -4.54 -3.41 9.55
CA ILE A 94 -5.82 -2.75 9.25
C ILE A 94 -6.92 -3.79 9.00
N GLU A 95 -6.62 -4.87 8.26
CA GLU A 95 -7.60 -5.92 7.97
C GLU A 95 -8.02 -6.67 9.23
N GLU A 96 -7.06 -6.99 10.11
CA GLU A 96 -7.33 -7.61 11.40
C GLU A 96 -8.21 -6.72 12.30
N GLU A 97 -7.92 -5.42 12.37
CA GLU A 97 -8.75 -4.46 13.13
C GLU A 97 -10.18 -4.37 12.59
N LEU A 98 -10.34 -4.37 11.27
CA LEU A 98 -11.64 -4.30 10.62
C LEU A 98 -12.47 -5.57 10.82
N SER A 99 -11.84 -6.74 10.76
CA SER A 99 -12.48 -8.04 11.02
C SER A 99 -12.90 -8.18 12.48
N ALA A 100 -12.03 -7.84 13.44
CA ALA A 100 -12.35 -7.89 14.87
C ALA A 100 -13.54 -6.95 15.24
N THR A 101 -13.63 -5.80 14.56
CA THR A 101 -14.73 -4.85 14.78
C THR A 101 -16.06 -5.35 14.19
N GLN A 102 -16.03 -6.18 13.15
CA GLN A 102 -17.23 -6.80 12.57
C GLN A 102 -17.78 -7.94 13.42
N GLU A 103 -16.90 -8.75 14.04
CA GLU A 103 -17.33 -9.83 14.95
C GLU A 103 -18.02 -9.28 16.20
N GLN A 104 -17.52 -8.18 16.78
CA GLN A 104 -18.14 -7.54 17.95
C GLN A 104 -19.50 -6.87 17.67
N LYS A 105 -19.83 -6.56 16.42
CA LYS A 105 -21.13 -5.98 16.04
C LYS A 105 -22.22 -7.03 15.78
N ASN A 106 -21.83 -8.30 15.66
CA ASN A 106 -22.73 -9.41 15.35
C ASN A 106 -23.01 -10.31 16.58
N VAL A 107 -22.55 -9.91 17.76
CA VAL A 107 -22.82 -10.53 19.08
C VAL A 107 -23.68 -9.56 19.90
#